data_AF-A0A942AN64-F1
#
_entry.id   AF-A0A942AN64-F1
#
_cell.length_a   1.000
_cell.length_b   1.000
_cell.length_c   1.000
_cell.angle_alpha   90.00
_cell.angle_beta   90.00
_cell.angle_gamma   90.00
#
_symmetry.space_group_name_H-M   'P 1'
#
loop_
_entity.id
_entity.type
_entity.pdbx_description
1 polymer ?
#
loop_
_entity_poly.entity_id
_entity_poly.type
_entity_poly.pdbx_seq_one_letter_code
_entity_poly.pdbx_strand_id
1 'polypeptide(L)'
;MAFPYSEGSDYAESLLSAKLLFMESVFSWYAVYTAARAEKKVKERLDQIGIENYLPLRTEYRVWSDRKKKVSVPLISGYIFVHIKEETFVP
;
A
#
# COMPACT_ATOMS: atom_id res chain seq x y z
N MET A 1 -21.18 -3.58 -42.57
CA MET A 1 -19.84 -3.01 -42.82
C MET A 1 -18.90 -3.71 -41.86
N ALA A 2 -18.19 -4.73 -42.33
CA ALA A 2 -17.23 -5.49 -41.53
C ALA A 2 -15.84 -4.89 -41.74
N PHE A 3 -15.16 -4.55 -40.66
CA PHE A 3 -13.79 -4.05 -40.72
C PHE A 3 -12.85 -5.21 -41.10
N PRO A 4 -12.06 -5.09 -42.18
CA PRO A 4 -11.25 -6.19 -42.69
C PRO A 4 -9.88 -6.19 -42.02
N TYR A 5 -9.69 -6.96 -40.94
CA TYR A 5 -8.37 -7.06 -40.30
C TYR A 5 -7.99 -8.53 -40.07
N SER A 6 -7.06 -8.97 -40.91
CA SER A 6 -6.45 -10.29 -40.99
C SER A 6 -4.94 -10.07 -41.05
N GLU A 7 -4.28 -9.83 -39.92
CA GLU A 7 -2.83 -10.07 -39.78
C GLU A 7 -2.38 -10.05 -38.30
N GLY A 8 -1.53 -11.02 -37.96
CA GLY A 8 -0.92 -11.40 -36.66
C GLY A 8 -0.54 -10.31 -35.66
N SER A 9 -0.33 -9.10 -36.15
CA SER A 9 0.58 -8.14 -35.55
C SER A 9 -0.17 -7.05 -34.79
N ASP A 10 -1.26 -6.53 -35.36
CA ASP A 10 -1.94 -5.34 -34.82
C ASP A 10 -2.80 -5.63 -33.57
N TYR A 11 -3.24 -6.87 -33.37
CA TYR A 11 -3.89 -7.26 -32.11
C TYR A 11 -2.91 -7.38 -30.96
N ALA A 12 -1.68 -7.84 -31.21
CA ALA A 12 -0.65 -7.85 -30.19
C ALA A 12 -0.29 -6.42 -29.79
N GLU A 13 -0.12 -5.52 -30.75
CA GLU A 13 0.14 -4.10 -30.52
C GLU A 13 -1.01 -3.39 -29.79
N SER A 14 -2.27 -3.66 -30.17
CA SER A 14 -3.44 -3.08 -29.48
C SER A 14 -3.66 -3.69 -28.09
N LEU A 15 -3.37 -4.97 -27.86
CA LEU A 15 -3.40 -5.58 -26.53
C LEU A 15 -2.23 -5.09 -25.67
N LEU A 16 -1.05 -4.89 -26.24
CA LEU A 16 0.12 -4.34 -25.56
C LEU A 16 -0.14 -2.88 -25.17
N SER A 17 -0.72 -2.10 -26.08
CA SER A 17 -1.14 -0.72 -25.84
C SER A 17 -2.28 -0.64 -24.80
N ALA A 18 -3.31 -1.48 -24.90
CA ALA A 18 -4.36 -1.56 -23.89
C ALA A 18 -3.82 -2.02 -22.53
N LYS A 19 -2.87 -2.96 -22.51
CA LYS A 19 -2.21 -3.42 -21.28
C LYS A 19 -1.31 -2.34 -20.69
N LEU A 20 -0.59 -1.57 -21.52
CA LEU A 20 0.21 -0.42 -21.09
C LEU A 20 -0.67 0.71 -20.54
N LEU A 21 -1.77 1.04 -21.22
CA LEU A 21 -2.77 2.00 -20.76
C LEU A 21 -3.45 1.58 -19.45
N PHE A 22 -3.69 0.27 -19.26
CA PHE A 22 -4.18 -0.27 -17.99
C PHE A 22 -3.11 -0.30 -16.89
N MET A 23 -1.83 -0.33 -17.25
CA MET A 23 -0.70 -0.39 -16.31
C MET A 23 -0.32 0.99 -15.75
N GLU A 24 -0.78 2.08 -16.36
CA GLU A 24 -0.36 3.45 -16.02
C GLU A 24 -0.94 4.03 -14.71
N SER A 25 -1.76 3.29 -13.95
CA SER A 25 -2.20 3.81 -12.64
C SER A 25 -2.68 2.76 -11.65
N VAL A 26 -2.05 1.58 -11.63
CA VAL A 26 -2.41 0.56 -10.65
C VAL A 26 -1.87 0.98 -9.29
N PHE A 27 -2.75 1.46 -8.41
CA PHE A 27 -2.42 1.58 -7.00
C PHE A 27 -2.16 0.19 -6.44
N SER A 28 -1.05 0.04 -5.72
CA SER A 28 -0.63 -1.21 -5.12
C SER A 28 -0.37 -1.02 -3.64
N TRP A 29 -0.54 -2.09 -2.87
CA TRP A 29 -0.23 -2.10 -1.44
C TRP A 29 1.25 -2.43 -1.23
N TYR A 30 1.96 -1.53 -0.57
CA TYR A 30 3.38 -1.68 -0.24
C TYR A 30 3.57 -1.76 1.27
N ALA A 31 4.53 -2.59 1.69
CA ALA A 31 4.95 -2.67 3.09
C ALA A 31 6.17 -1.76 3.30
N VAL A 32 6.01 -0.71 4.10
CA VAL A 32 7.07 0.25 4.41
C VAL A 32 7.65 -0.08 5.78
N TYR A 33 8.97 -0.24 5.83
CA TYR A 33 9.69 -0.41 7.08
C TYR A 33 9.81 0.93 7.82
N THR A 34 9.57 0.91 9.13
CA THR A 34 9.57 2.09 10.00
C THR A 34 10.49 1.85 11.18
N ALA A 35 11.03 2.95 11.72
CA ALA A 35 11.80 2.89 12.95
C ALA A 35 10.94 2.37 14.12
N ALA A 36 11.57 1.65 15.07
CA ALA A 36 10.87 1.08 16.20
C ALA A 36 10.07 2.12 16.98
N ARG A 37 8.79 1.83 17.29
CA ARG A 37 7.85 2.71 18.01
C ARG A 37 7.44 3.98 17.25
N ALA A 38 7.87 4.15 16.00
CA ALA A 38 7.47 5.27 15.16
C ALA A 38 6.21 4.98 14.33
N GLU A 39 5.68 3.76 14.35
CA GLU A 39 4.60 3.29 13.48
C GLU A 39 3.36 4.22 13.56
N LYS A 40 2.96 4.59 14.79
CA LYS A 40 1.81 5.48 15.03
C LYS A 40 2.05 6.90 14.50
N LYS A 41 3.27 7.41 14.65
CA LYS A 41 3.65 8.75 14.18
C LYS A 41 3.77 8.79 12.65
N VAL A 42 4.25 7.71 12.04
CA VAL A 42 4.29 7.58 10.57
C VAL A 42 2.87 7.52 10.02
N LYS A 43 1.97 6.75 10.64
CA LYS A 43 0.55 6.76 10.31
C LYS A 43 -0.04 8.17 10.35
N GLU A 44 0.12 8.90 11.46
CA GLU A 44 -0.40 10.28 11.58
C GLU A 44 0.13 11.21 10.49
N ARG A 45 1.41 11.06 10.10
CA ARG A 45 2.00 11.84 8.99
C ARG A 45 1.41 11.47 7.64
N LEU A 46 1.21 10.18 7.37
CA LEU A 46 0.60 9.70 6.14
C LEU A 46 -0.88 10.14 6.05
N ASP A 47 -1.60 10.09 7.18
CA ASP A 47 -2.97 10.60 7.29
C ASP A 47 -3.02 12.11 6.98
N GLN A 48 -2.04 12.89 7.43
CA GLN A 48 -1.94 14.34 7.13
C GLN A 48 -1.62 14.61 5.65
N ILE A 49 -0.85 13.76 5.00
CA ILE A 49 -0.53 13.87 3.56
C ILE A 49 -1.74 13.40 2.71
N GLY A 50 -2.67 12.64 3.29
CA GLY A 50 -3.82 12.07 2.58
C GLY A 50 -3.50 10.76 1.85
N ILE A 51 -2.46 10.05 2.27
CA ILE A 51 -2.10 8.74 1.72
C ILE A 51 -2.87 7.65 2.47
N GLU A 52 -3.57 6.80 1.72
CA GLU A 52 -4.22 5.62 2.25
C GLU A 52 -3.18 4.69 2.89
N ASN A 53 -3.34 4.45 4.19
CA ASN A 53 -2.44 3.63 4.96
C ASN A 53 -3.19 2.70 5.92
N TYR A 54 -2.54 1.58 6.24
CA TYR A 54 -3.05 0.58 7.14
C TYR A 54 -1.96 0.15 8.12
N LEU A 55 -2.24 0.38 9.40
CA LEU A 55 -1.40 -0.07 10.52
C LEU A 55 -2.21 -1.07 11.35
N PRO A 56 -1.94 -2.38 11.25
CA PRO A 56 -2.65 -3.36 12.05
C PRO A 56 -2.22 -3.22 13.52
N LEU A 57 -3.16 -2.85 14.39
CA LEU A 57 -2.96 -2.70 15.83
C LEU A 57 -3.75 -3.78 16.58
N ARG A 58 -3.12 -4.42 17.56
CA ARG A 58 -3.79 -5.30 18.52
C ARG A 58 -3.79 -4.68 19.91
N THR A 59 -4.84 -4.97 20.67
CA THR A 59 -4.96 -4.49 22.06
C THR A 59 -4.48 -5.58 23.00
N GLU A 60 -3.48 -5.26 23.82
CA GLU A 60 -2.96 -6.15 24.86
C GLU A 60 -3.14 -5.54 26.24
N TYR A 61 -3.30 -6.39 27.26
CA TYR A 61 -3.27 -5.97 28.66
C TYR A 61 -1.86 -6.10 29.19
N ARG A 62 -1.21 -4.96 29.45
CA ARG A 62 0.10 -4.94 30.09
C ARG A 62 -0.07 -4.72 31.59
N VAL A 63 0.41 -5.68 32.37
CA VAL A 63 0.46 -5.60 33.82
C VAL A 63 1.81 -5.00 34.20
N TRP A 64 1.79 -3.86 34.86
CA TRP A 64 2.91 -3.32 35.62
C TRP A 64 2.70 -3.59 37.10
N SER A 65 3.77 -3.46 37.88
CA SER A 65 3.77 -3.76 39.32
C SER A 65 2.67 -3.03 40.09
N ASP A 66 2.26 -1.85 39.62
CA ASP A 66 1.21 -1.01 40.20
C ASP A 66 -0.15 -1.12 39.50
N ARG A 67 -0.21 -1.45 38.19
CA ARG A 67 -1.44 -1.31 37.39
C ARG A 67 -1.53 -2.24 36.19
N LYS A 68 -2.75 -2.61 35.81
CA LYS A 68 -3.07 -3.24 34.52
C LYS A 68 -3.61 -2.19 33.55
N LYS A 69 -3.01 -2.05 32.36
CA LYS A 69 -3.48 -1.09 31.35
C LYS A 69 -3.63 -1.76 29.99
N LYS A 70 -4.67 -1.37 29.25
CA LYS A 70 -4.82 -1.71 27.84
C LYS A 70 -3.85 -0.87 27.02
N VAL A 71 -2.99 -1.52 26.25
CA VAL A 71 -2.02 -0.88 25.37
C VAL A 71 -2.25 -1.38 23.95
N SER A 72 -2.27 -0.46 22.99
CA SER A 72 -2.30 -0.80 21.57
C SER A 72 -0.88 -0.97 21.05
N VAL A 73 -0.57 -2.18 20.59
CA VAL A 73 0.71 -2.55 20.00
C VAL A 73 0.53 -2.95 18.53
N PRO A 74 1.51 -2.67 17.65
CA PRO A 74 1.46 -3.15 16.27
C PRO A 74 1.38 -4.67 16.22
N LEU A 75 0.51 -5.20 15.37
CA LEU A 75 0.41 -6.63 15.09
C LEU A 75 1.68 -7.11 14.36
N ILE A 76 2.15 -6.29 13.42
CA ILE A 76 3.41 -6.48 12.70
C ILE A 76 4.29 -5.29 13.08
N SER A 77 5.31 -5.54 13.90
CA SER A 77 6.20 -4.49 14.42
C SER A 77 7.09 -3.92 13.31
N GLY A 78 7.26 -2.61 13.27
CA GLY A 78 8.14 -1.95 12.31
C GLY A 78 7.60 -1.87 10.88
N TYR A 79 6.35 -2.27 10.61
CA TYR A 79 5.76 -2.17 9.27
C TYR A 79 4.47 -1.34 9.29
N ILE A 80 4.30 -0.57 8.22
CA ILE A 80 3.04 0.08 7.86
C ILE A 80 2.73 -0.21 6.39
N PHE A 81 1.48 -0.47 6.08
CA PHE A 81 1.05 -0.70 4.72
C PHE A 81 0.56 0.62 4.12
N VAL A 82 0.96 0.92 2.90
CA VAL A 82 0.54 2.12 2.18
C VAL A 82 0.00 1.72 0.82
N HIS A 83 -1.04 2.42 0.38
CA HIS A 83 -1.65 2.22 -0.92
C HIS A 83 -1.27 3.40 -1.81
N ILE A 84 -0.29 3.19 -2.67
CA ILE A 84 0.32 4.24 -3.50
C ILE A 84 0.50 3.75 -4.93
N LYS A 85 0.69 4.69 -5.86
CA LYS A 85 1.09 4.39 -7.24
C LYS A 85 2.56 4.04 -7.30
N GLU A 86 2.91 3.13 -8.21
CA GLU A 86 4.29 2.66 -8.41
C GLU A 86 5.26 3.80 -8.74
N GLU A 87 4.82 4.81 -9.50
CA GLU A 87 5.64 5.97 -9.88
C GLU A 87 6.11 6.83 -8.70
N THR A 88 5.41 6.78 -7.57
CA THR A 88 5.74 7.59 -6.37
C THR A 88 6.64 6.84 -5.39
N PHE A 89 6.92 5.55 -5.65
CA PHE A 89 7.78 4.76 -4.79
C PHE A 89 9.26 5.10 -5.04
N VAL A 90 9.89 5.80 -4.08
CA VAL A 90 11.34 6.02 -4.06
C VAL A 90 11.94 5.09 -3.00
N PRO A 91 12.76 4.10 -3.38
CA PRO A 91 13.30 3.08 -2.47
C PRO A 91 14.34 3.60 -1.48
#